data_AF-A0AAV7HER1-F1
#
_entry.id   AF-A0AAV7HER1-F1
#
_cell.length_a   1.000
_cell.length_b   1.000
_cell.length_c   1.000
_cell.angle_alpha   90.00
_cell.angle_beta   90.00
_cell.angle_gamma   90.00
#
_symmetry.space_group_name_H-M   'P 1'
#
loop_
_entity.id
_entity.type
_entity.pdbx_description
1 polymer ?
#
loop_
_entity_poly.entity_id
_entity_poly.type
_entity_poly.pdbx_seq_one_letter_code
_entity_poly.pdbx_strand_id
1 'polypeptide(L)'
;MAGLSLRCGDCGTLFRSVEEAQEHADLTSHANFSESTEAVLNLICSTCGKPCRSKTESDLHTKRTGHVDFTDKTLEAAKPIELEASKAPAVTSEDNATTAAAVASESGQSEEMIIPEVDKKLLEELESMGFPTARATRALHYSGNSSIEAAVNWVADHEDDPDVDEMPLVSINSFAETSKKSLTSEELKMKAEELRERARKKKDEEERKMEREREKERIRVGKELLAAKRMEEDNERKRLIELRKAEKEEEKRAREKIRQRLEEDKVLYTIPYPT
;
A
#
# COMPACT_ATOMS: atom_id res chain seq x y z
N MET A 1 19.52 -28.64 -20.72
CA MET A 1 20.00 -28.02 -19.47
C MET A 1 18.77 -27.70 -18.65
N ALA A 2 18.72 -28.03 -17.37
CA ALA A 2 17.57 -27.67 -16.55
C ALA A 2 17.49 -26.14 -16.42
N GLY A 3 16.28 -25.58 -16.54
CA GLY A 3 16.04 -24.16 -16.28
C GLY A 3 16.35 -23.81 -14.83
N LEU A 4 17.12 -22.75 -14.60
CA LEU A 4 17.43 -22.23 -13.26
C LEU A 4 16.46 -21.11 -12.84
N SER A 5 15.72 -20.54 -13.80
CA SER A 5 14.67 -19.55 -13.57
C SER A 5 13.64 -19.55 -14.69
N LEU A 6 12.51 -18.88 -14.45
CA LEU A 6 11.51 -18.57 -15.47
C LEU A 6 11.63 -17.11 -15.86
N ARG A 7 11.69 -16.79 -17.15
CA ARG A 7 11.64 -15.42 -17.67
C ARG A 7 10.28 -15.12 -18.27
N CYS A 8 9.72 -13.95 -17.96
CA CYS A 8 8.59 -13.42 -18.72
C CYS A 8 9.09 -12.82 -20.04
N GLY A 9 8.53 -13.26 -21.17
CA GLY A 9 8.84 -12.75 -22.50
C GLY A 9 8.32 -11.34 -22.75
N ASP A 10 7.31 -10.89 -22.01
CA ASP A 10 6.69 -9.58 -22.22
C ASP A 10 7.43 -8.46 -21.47
N CYS A 11 8.02 -8.74 -20.31
CA CYS A 11 8.70 -7.75 -19.47
C CYS A 11 10.13 -8.11 -19.06
N GLY A 12 10.61 -9.31 -19.41
CA GLY A 12 11.99 -9.74 -19.17
C GLY A 12 12.34 -10.05 -17.72
N THR A 13 11.38 -10.01 -16.79
CA THR A 13 11.61 -10.33 -15.38
C THR A 13 11.91 -11.81 -15.18
N LEU A 14 12.88 -12.12 -14.31
CA LEU A 14 13.29 -13.48 -13.96
C LEU A 14 12.71 -13.89 -12.60
N PHE A 15 12.14 -15.08 -12.54
CA PHE A 15 11.46 -15.65 -11.38
C PHE A 15 12.16 -16.93 -10.93
N ARG A 16 12.19 -17.15 -9.61
CA ARG A 16 12.89 -18.31 -9.02
C ARG A 16 12.03 -19.56 -8.98
N SER A 17 10.71 -19.40 -8.94
CA SER A 17 9.74 -20.49 -8.85
C SER A 17 8.58 -20.28 -9.81
N VAL A 18 7.83 -21.36 -10.04
CA VAL A 18 6.59 -21.35 -10.82
C VAL A 18 5.53 -20.49 -10.14
N GLU A 19 5.43 -20.55 -8.81
CA GLU A 19 4.49 -19.76 -8.00
C GLU A 19 4.68 -18.25 -8.22
N GLU A 20 5.93 -17.78 -8.18
CA GLU A 20 6.23 -16.36 -8.37
C GLU A 20 5.92 -15.89 -9.81
N ALA A 21 6.15 -16.77 -10.80
CA ALA A 21 5.77 -16.50 -12.18
C ALA A 21 4.24 -16.45 -12.32
N GLN A 22 3.50 -17.28 -11.58
CA GLN A 22 2.03 -17.29 -11.58
C GLN A 22 1.46 -16.03 -10.91
N GLU A 23 1.98 -15.61 -9.76
CA GLU A 23 1.57 -14.35 -9.12
C GLU A 23 1.82 -13.14 -10.04
N HIS A 24 2.95 -13.14 -10.75
CA HIS A 24 3.22 -12.11 -11.75
C HIS A 24 2.23 -12.18 -12.91
N ALA A 25 1.89 -13.38 -13.40
CA ALA A 25 0.88 -13.56 -14.44
C ALA A 25 -0.47 -12.98 -14.01
N ASP A 26 -0.88 -13.22 -12.75
CA ASP A 26 -2.15 -12.74 -12.21
C ASP A 26 -2.15 -11.21 -12.02
N LEU A 27 -1.03 -10.63 -11.58
CA LEU A 27 -0.90 -9.19 -11.34
C LEU A 27 -0.74 -8.38 -12.62
N THR A 28 0.08 -8.87 -13.57
CA THR A 28 0.43 -8.12 -14.78
C THR A 28 -0.30 -8.62 -16.03
N SER A 29 -1.09 -9.69 -15.92
CA SER A 29 -1.76 -10.35 -17.05
C SER A 29 -0.78 -10.80 -18.15
N HIS A 30 0.48 -11.07 -17.78
CA HIS A 30 1.49 -11.60 -18.72
C HIS A 30 1.37 -13.12 -18.76
N ALA A 31 1.36 -13.70 -19.96
CA ALA A 31 1.17 -15.15 -20.15
C ALA A 31 2.38 -15.83 -20.82
N ASN A 32 3.34 -15.04 -21.32
CA ASN A 32 4.48 -15.57 -22.06
C ASN A 32 5.64 -15.87 -21.10
N PHE A 33 5.75 -17.10 -20.61
CA PHE A 33 6.87 -17.54 -19.77
C PHE A 33 7.75 -18.53 -20.52
N SER A 34 9.07 -18.38 -20.36
CA SER A 34 10.07 -19.27 -20.94
C SER A 34 11.14 -19.61 -19.92
N GLU A 35 11.68 -20.82 -19.98
CA GLU A 35 12.77 -21.24 -19.10
C GLU A 35 14.07 -20.51 -19.47
N SER A 36 14.79 -20.05 -18.45
CA SER A 36 16.10 -19.41 -18.59
C SER A 36 17.16 -20.17 -17.79
N THR A 37 18.38 -20.20 -18.32
CA THR A 37 19.56 -20.75 -17.65
C THR A 37 20.21 -19.75 -16.69
N GLU A 38 19.65 -18.55 -16.54
CA GLU A 38 20.18 -17.50 -15.66
C GLU A 38 19.59 -17.65 -14.25
N ALA A 39 20.41 -17.70 -13.22
CA ALA A 39 19.93 -17.71 -11.83
C ALA A 39 19.49 -16.30 -11.41
N VAL A 40 18.35 -16.19 -10.71
CA VAL A 40 17.89 -14.91 -10.17
C VAL A 40 18.77 -14.49 -8.99
N LEU A 41 19.33 -13.27 -9.05
CA LEU A 41 20.17 -12.72 -7.98
C LEU A 41 19.44 -12.74 -6.63
N ASN A 42 20.10 -13.22 -5.56
CA ASN A 42 19.56 -13.34 -4.20
C ASN A 42 20.52 -12.78 -3.15
N LEU A 43 20.50 -11.46 -2.99
CA LEU A 43 21.32 -10.77 -2.00
C LEU A 43 20.51 -10.61 -0.71
N ILE A 44 20.85 -11.36 0.33
CA ILE A 44 20.18 -11.24 1.63
C ILE A 44 20.97 -10.29 2.51
N CYS A 45 20.32 -9.25 3.02
CA CYS A 45 20.94 -8.37 4.00
C CYS A 45 21.24 -9.15 5.29
N SER A 46 22.48 -9.14 5.77
CA SER A 46 22.88 -9.90 6.98
C SER A 46 22.26 -9.33 8.27
N THR A 47 21.96 -8.03 8.29
CA THR A 47 21.42 -7.33 9.46
C THR A 47 19.91 -7.55 9.65
N CYS A 48 19.15 -7.65 8.56
CA CYS A 48 17.68 -7.74 8.65
C CYS A 48 17.06 -8.88 7.85
N GLY A 49 17.86 -9.72 7.20
CA GLY A 49 17.40 -10.90 6.46
C GLY A 49 16.57 -10.61 5.21
N LYS A 50 16.42 -9.34 4.81
CA LYS A 50 15.60 -8.98 3.64
C LYS A 50 16.31 -9.41 2.34
N PRO A 51 15.66 -10.23 1.50
CA PRO A 51 16.19 -10.60 0.19
C PRO A 51 16.02 -9.45 -0.81
N CYS A 52 17.10 -9.09 -1.48
CA CYS A 52 17.16 -8.14 -2.57
C CYS A 52 17.46 -8.93 -3.86
N ARG A 53 16.60 -8.78 -4.85
CA ARG A 53 16.60 -9.54 -6.11
C ARG A 53 17.42 -8.86 -7.21
N SER A 54 17.84 -7.63 -6.98
CA SER A 54 18.60 -6.81 -7.92
C SER A 54 19.59 -5.90 -7.20
N LYS A 55 20.61 -5.42 -7.93
CA LYS A 55 21.57 -4.45 -7.41
C LYS A 55 20.90 -3.12 -7.03
N THR A 56 19.88 -2.72 -7.80
CA THR A 56 19.06 -1.54 -7.50
C THR A 56 18.28 -1.70 -6.21
N GLU A 57 17.76 -2.89 -5.91
CA GLU A 57 17.10 -3.18 -4.64
C GLU A 57 18.05 -3.16 -3.45
N SER A 58 19.26 -3.73 -3.57
CA SER A 58 20.25 -3.65 -2.49
C SER A 58 20.69 -2.20 -2.24
N ASP A 59 20.83 -1.39 -3.30
CA ASP A 59 21.17 0.03 -3.17
C ASP A 59 20.05 0.84 -2.52
N LEU A 60 18.78 0.60 -2.89
CA LEU A 60 17.62 1.23 -2.25
C LEU A 60 17.46 0.77 -0.80
N HIS A 61 17.72 -0.51 -0.52
CA HIS A 61 17.71 -1.06 0.83
C HIS A 61 18.77 -0.39 1.69
N THR A 62 19.98 -0.24 1.17
CA THR A 62 21.09 0.48 1.83
C THR A 62 20.69 1.94 2.11
N LYS A 63 20.12 2.64 1.13
CA LYS A 63 19.70 4.04 1.30
C LYS A 63 18.56 4.23 2.31
N ARG A 64 17.62 3.28 2.35
CA ARG A 64 16.42 3.38 3.22
C ARG A 64 16.69 2.90 4.64
N THR A 65 17.50 1.87 4.81
CA THR A 65 17.71 1.20 6.11
C THR A 65 19.11 1.41 6.68
N GLY A 66 20.06 1.87 5.87
CA GLY A 66 21.46 2.03 6.28
C GLY A 66 22.24 0.71 6.34
N HIS A 67 21.64 -0.43 6.03
CA HIS A 67 22.33 -1.72 6.05
C HIS A 67 23.16 -1.91 4.78
N VAL A 68 24.45 -2.15 4.94
CA VAL A 68 25.43 -2.27 3.83
C VAL A 68 25.90 -3.71 3.59
N ASP A 69 25.64 -4.61 4.53
CA ASP A 69 26.14 -5.98 4.48
C ASP A 69 25.12 -6.92 3.83
N PHE A 70 25.51 -7.50 2.70
CA PHE A 70 24.70 -8.47 1.96
C PHE A 70 25.48 -9.76 1.71
N THR A 71 24.81 -10.89 1.97
CA THR A 71 25.30 -12.22 1.63
C THR A 71 24.64 -12.69 0.34
N ASP A 72 25.44 -13.14 -0.62
CA ASP A 72 24.96 -13.72 -1.86
C ASP A 72 24.56 -15.20 -1.65
N LYS A 73 23.26 -15.48 -1.73
CA LYS A 73 22.70 -16.85 -1.67
C LYS A 73 22.10 -17.28 -3.00
N THR A 74 22.60 -16.75 -4.11
CA THR A 74 22.14 -17.09 -5.47
C THR A 74 22.24 -18.58 -5.77
N LEU A 75 23.36 -19.19 -5.42
CA LEU A 75 23.63 -20.60 -5.73
C LEU A 75 22.75 -21.57 -4.92
N GLU A 76 22.36 -21.19 -3.71
CA GLU A 76 21.45 -22.00 -2.86
C GLU A 76 19.99 -21.92 -3.33
N ALA A 77 19.60 -20.79 -3.91
CA ALA A 77 18.26 -20.55 -4.42
C ALA A 77 18.05 -21.05 -5.86
N ALA A 78 19.13 -21.30 -6.62
CA ALA A 78 19.11 -21.76 -8.00
C ALA A 78 18.84 -23.27 -8.15
N LYS A 79 18.02 -23.87 -7.25
CA LYS A 79 17.65 -25.28 -7.39
C LYS A 79 16.85 -25.47 -8.69
N PRO A 80 17.12 -26.54 -9.47
CA PRO A 80 16.39 -26.80 -10.71
C PRO A 80 14.88 -26.87 -10.46
N ILE A 81 14.10 -26.19 -11.29
CA ILE A 81 12.65 -26.25 -11.24
C ILE A 81 12.21 -27.60 -11.83
N GLU A 82 11.84 -28.56 -10.98
CA GLU A 82 11.25 -29.84 -11.40
C GLU A 82 9.73 -29.71 -11.51
N LEU A 83 9.18 -29.96 -12.70
CA LEU A 83 7.76 -29.76 -13.05
C LEU A 83 6.95 -31.08 -13.09
N GLU A 84 7.34 -32.11 -12.33
CA GLU A 84 6.66 -33.42 -12.40
C GLU A 84 5.57 -33.60 -11.33
N ALA A 85 4.39 -33.97 -11.84
CA ALA A 85 3.11 -34.07 -11.16
C ALA A 85 3.05 -35.17 -10.08
N SER A 86 2.46 -34.84 -8.92
CA SER A 86 1.86 -35.83 -8.02
C SER A 86 0.37 -35.58 -7.89
N LYS A 87 -0.39 -36.40 -8.61
CA LYS A 87 -1.84 -36.56 -8.52
C LYS A 87 -2.16 -37.80 -7.67
N ALA A 88 -3.11 -37.62 -6.74
CA ALA A 88 -4.00 -38.60 -6.09
C ALA A 88 -3.39 -39.50 -4.97
N PRO A 89 -4.21 -40.09 -4.04
CA PRO A 89 -5.66 -40.26 -4.12
C PRO A 89 -6.49 -39.97 -2.85
N ALA A 90 -7.80 -39.84 -3.11
CA ALA A 90 -8.89 -40.00 -2.17
C ALA A 90 -8.88 -41.40 -1.51
N VAL A 91 -9.32 -41.46 -0.24
CA VAL A 91 -9.76 -42.69 0.41
C VAL A 91 -11.21 -42.54 0.85
N THR A 92 -12.04 -43.48 0.40
CA THR A 92 -13.44 -43.67 0.76
C THR A 92 -13.56 -44.68 1.90
N SER A 93 -14.57 -44.41 2.74
CA SER A 93 -15.53 -45.33 3.36
C SER A 93 -15.16 -46.24 4.55
N GLU A 94 -16.04 -46.08 5.57
CA GLU A 94 -16.77 -47.10 6.33
C GLU A 94 -16.37 -47.47 7.79
N ASP A 95 -17.36 -47.17 8.65
CA ASP A 95 -17.94 -47.97 9.74
C ASP A 95 -17.19 -48.23 11.05
N ASN A 96 -17.78 -47.76 12.16
CA ASN A 96 -18.42 -48.68 13.10
C ASN A 96 -19.42 -47.97 14.04
N ALA A 97 -20.53 -48.65 14.25
CA ALA A 97 -21.64 -48.33 15.13
C ALA A 97 -21.29 -48.47 16.62
N THR A 98 -22.14 -47.89 17.49
CA THR A 98 -23.00 -48.59 18.48
C THR A 98 -23.15 -47.73 19.74
N THR A 99 -24.35 -47.25 20.05
CA THR A 99 -25.19 -47.72 21.18
C THR A 99 -26.34 -46.75 21.45
N ALA A 100 -27.51 -47.36 21.57
CA ALA A 100 -28.80 -46.75 21.87
C ALA A 100 -28.96 -46.46 23.37
N ALA A 101 -29.76 -45.44 23.69
CA ALA A 101 -30.68 -45.50 24.84
C ALA A 101 -31.83 -44.51 24.65
N ALA A 102 -33.04 -45.03 24.80
CA ALA A 102 -34.32 -44.39 24.57
C ALA A 102 -34.74 -43.41 25.67
N VAL A 103 -35.56 -42.43 25.30
CA VAL A 103 -36.77 -42.08 26.08
C VAL A 103 -37.82 -41.47 25.15
N ALA A 104 -39.07 -41.82 25.42
CA ALA A 104 -40.25 -41.62 24.60
C ALA A 104 -41.13 -40.45 25.06
N SER A 105 -42.00 -40.04 24.14
CA SER A 105 -43.36 -39.49 24.30
C SER A 105 -43.64 -37.98 24.17
N GLU A 106 -44.58 -37.75 23.24
CA GLU A 106 -45.74 -36.84 23.25
C GLU A 106 -45.62 -35.36 22.83
N SER A 107 -46.06 -35.14 21.59
CA SER A 107 -47.05 -34.15 21.12
C SER A 107 -47.17 -32.81 21.86
N GLY A 108 -46.75 -31.74 21.19
CA GLY A 108 -47.18 -30.37 21.47
C GLY A 108 -46.67 -29.44 20.38
N GLN A 109 -47.58 -28.85 19.61
CA GLN A 109 -47.26 -27.84 18.60
C GLN A 109 -46.75 -26.57 19.31
N SER A 110 -45.47 -26.26 19.13
CA SER A 110 -44.91 -24.94 19.46
C SER A 110 -43.78 -24.65 18.47
N GLU A 111 -43.89 -23.49 17.83
CA GLU A 111 -43.02 -22.93 16.80
C GLU A 111 -41.53 -23.25 17.03
N GLU A 112 -40.94 -24.07 16.16
CA GLU A 112 -39.51 -24.36 16.16
C GLU A 112 -38.74 -23.13 15.66
N MET A 113 -38.19 -22.36 16.60
CA MET A 113 -37.15 -21.36 16.35
C MET A 113 -35.82 -22.10 16.13
N ILE A 114 -35.33 -22.12 14.89
CA ILE A 114 -34.12 -22.87 14.51
C ILE A 114 -32.96 -21.89 14.32
N ILE A 115 -31.84 -22.19 14.98
CA ILE A 115 -30.57 -21.46 14.90
C ILE A 115 -29.98 -21.63 13.48
N PRO A 116 -29.47 -20.57 12.83
CA PRO A 116 -28.82 -20.69 11.52
C PRO A 116 -27.71 -21.74 11.56
N GLU A 117 -27.67 -22.63 10.57
CA GLU A 117 -26.64 -23.65 10.46
C GLU A 117 -25.31 -23.01 10.02
N VAL A 118 -24.44 -22.78 11.00
CA VAL A 118 -23.08 -22.23 10.85
C VAL A 118 -22.03 -23.31 11.11
N ASP A 119 -20.86 -23.17 10.51
CA ASP A 119 -19.76 -24.13 10.64
C ASP A 119 -19.29 -24.24 12.10
N LYS A 120 -19.55 -25.40 12.71
CA LYS A 120 -19.29 -25.67 14.15
C LYS A 120 -17.83 -25.41 14.54
N LYS A 121 -16.88 -25.66 13.64
CA LYS A 121 -15.45 -25.42 13.87
C LYS A 121 -15.11 -23.93 14.00
N LEU A 122 -15.66 -23.09 13.12
CA LEU A 122 -15.41 -21.64 13.14
C LEU A 122 -16.14 -20.99 14.33
N LEU A 123 -17.30 -21.53 14.69
CA LEU A 123 -18.06 -21.11 15.85
C LEU A 123 -17.31 -21.42 17.16
N GLU A 124 -16.81 -22.64 17.34
CA GLU A 124 -15.98 -23.03 18.50
C GLU A 124 -14.73 -22.16 18.62
N GLU A 125 -14.09 -21.80 17.51
CA GLU A 125 -12.91 -20.93 17.51
C GLU A 125 -13.25 -19.48 17.92
N LEU A 126 -14.36 -18.93 17.42
CA LEU A 126 -14.86 -17.61 17.84
C LEU A 126 -15.30 -17.60 19.31
N GLU A 127 -15.90 -18.69 19.81
CA GLU A 127 -16.20 -18.87 21.23
C GLU A 127 -14.92 -18.93 22.07
N SER A 128 -13.89 -19.62 21.58
CA SER A 128 -12.58 -19.68 22.24
C SER A 128 -11.87 -18.33 22.31
N MET A 129 -12.14 -17.44 21.34
CA MET A 129 -11.68 -16.04 21.32
C MET A 129 -12.48 -15.13 22.26
N GLY A 130 -13.58 -15.63 22.84
CA GLY A 130 -14.40 -14.90 23.82
C GLY A 130 -15.60 -14.16 23.22
N PHE A 131 -15.97 -14.42 21.96
CA PHE A 131 -17.20 -13.87 21.38
C PHE A 131 -18.43 -14.69 21.84
N PRO A 132 -19.53 -14.04 22.24
CA PRO A 132 -20.78 -14.74 22.57
C PRO A 132 -21.29 -15.57 21.38
N THR A 133 -21.84 -16.75 21.64
CA THR A 133 -22.38 -17.67 20.60
C THR A 133 -23.38 -16.98 19.67
N ALA A 134 -24.22 -16.08 20.20
CA ALA A 134 -25.16 -15.29 19.41
C ALA A 134 -24.46 -14.39 18.38
N ARG A 135 -23.45 -13.65 18.84
CA ARG A 135 -22.63 -12.74 18.03
C ARG A 135 -21.80 -13.51 16.99
N ALA A 136 -21.17 -14.61 17.40
CA ALA A 136 -20.41 -15.48 16.51
C ALA A 136 -21.29 -16.09 15.41
N THR A 137 -22.48 -16.58 15.77
CA THR A 137 -23.44 -17.14 14.80
C THR A 137 -23.92 -16.09 13.81
N ARG A 138 -24.22 -14.88 14.30
CA ARG A 138 -24.64 -13.75 13.46
C ARG A 138 -23.52 -13.32 12.51
N ALA A 139 -22.30 -13.18 13.02
CA ALA A 139 -21.13 -12.84 12.22
C ALA A 139 -20.80 -13.88 11.17
N LEU A 140 -20.86 -15.17 11.50
CA LEU A 140 -20.68 -16.26 10.55
C LEU A 140 -21.77 -16.27 9.48
N HIS A 141 -23.02 -16.02 9.87
CA HIS A 141 -24.14 -15.94 8.95
C HIS A 141 -24.00 -14.77 7.95
N TYR A 142 -23.62 -13.57 8.40
CA TYR A 142 -23.46 -12.40 7.53
C TYR A 142 -22.13 -12.37 6.77
N SER A 143 -21.07 -12.97 7.30
CA SER A 143 -19.79 -13.18 6.59
C SER A 143 -19.83 -14.35 5.60
N GLY A 144 -20.94 -15.10 5.58
CA GLY A 144 -21.18 -16.22 4.65
C GLY A 144 -20.31 -17.44 4.94
N ASN A 145 -19.95 -17.69 6.21
CA ASN A 145 -19.08 -18.80 6.65
C ASN A 145 -17.73 -18.88 5.90
N SER A 146 -17.20 -17.75 5.44
CA SER A 146 -16.03 -17.74 4.54
C SER A 146 -14.69 -17.95 5.26
N SER A 147 -14.50 -17.34 6.43
CA SER A 147 -13.31 -17.49 7.29
C SER A 147 -13.56 -16.88 8.67
N ILE A 148 -12.73 -17.24 9.67
CA ILE A 148 -12.78 -16.62 11.01
C ILE A 148 -12.45 -15.13 10.91
N GLU A 149 -11.46 -14.74 10.11
CA GLU A 149 -11.08 -13.33 9.94
C GLU A 149 -12.21 -12.49 9.37
N ALA A 150 -12.98 -13.02 8.40
CA ALA A 150 -14.15 -12.34 7.85
C ALA A 150 -15.27 -12.17 8.89
N ALA A 151 -15.48 -13.18 9.74
CA ALA A 151 -16.43 -13.10 10.84
C ALA A 151 -15.98 -12.08 11.90
N VAL A 152 -14.69 -12.08 12.28
CA VAL A 152 -14.11 -11.11 13.21
C VAL A 152 -14.19 -9.69 12.65
N ASN A 153 -13.92 -9.49 11.36
CA ASN A 153 -14.06 -8.19 10.71
C ASN A 153 -15.52 -7.71 10.73
N TRP A 154 -16.48 -8.62 10.48
CA TRP A 154 -17.89 -8.28 10.59
C TRP A 154 -18.28 -7.90 12.02
N VAL A 155 -17.79 -8.63 13.03
CA VAL A 155 -18.01 -8.30 14.45
C VAL A 155 -17.43 -6.92 14.77
N ALA A 156 -16.23 -6.61 14.32
CA ALA A 156 -15.59 -5.31 14.56
C ALA A 156 -16.37 -4.16 13.89
N ASP A 157 -16.86 -4.38 12.66
CA ASP A 157 -17.63 -3.37 11.94
C ASP A 157 -19.03 -3.11 12.56
N HIS A 158 -19.52 -4.05 13.37
CA HIS A 158 -20.85 -4.01 13.99
C HIS A 158 -20.77 -4.18 15.52
N GLU A 159 -19.67 -3.81 16.19
CA GLU A 159 -19.52 -4.06 17.64
C GLU A 159 -20.38 -3.14 18.53
N ASP A 160 -20.74 -1.97 18.00
CA ASP A 160 -21.49 -0.91 18.69
C ASP A 160 -23.02 -1.03 18.52
N ASP A 161 -23.49 -2.00 17.72
CA ASP A 161 -24.90 -2.19 17.44
C ASP A 161 -25.60 -2.84 18.66
N PRO A 162 -26.70 -2.27 19.20
CA PRO A 162 -27.33 -2.71 20.44
C PRO A 162 -27.99 -4.09 20.36
N ASP A 163 -28.11 -4.66 19.17
CA ASP A 163 -28.74 -5.95 18.86
C ASP A 163 -27.72 -7.05 18.51
N VAL A 164 -26.42 -6.79 18.63
CA VAL A 164 -25.35 -7.70 18.17
C VAL A 164 -25.23 -8.98 19.00
N ASP A 165 -25.59 -8.89 20.28
CA ASP A 165 -25.63 -10.03 21.21
C ASP A 165 -27.02 -10.68 21.26
N GLU A 166 -28.00 -10.17 20.52
CA GLU A 166 -29.30 -10.84 20.40
C GLU A 166 -29.19 -12.01 19.43
N MET A 167 -29.56 -13.20 19.92
CA MET A 167 -29.56 -14.42 19.12
C MET A 167 -30.48 -14.21 17.91
N PRO A 168 -29.97 -14.31 16.67
CA PRO A 168 -30.73 -13.97 15.48
C PRO A 168 -31.91 -14.93 15.31
N LEU A 169 -33.11 -14.42 15.56
CA LEU A 169 -34.37 -15.11 15.32
C LEU A 169 -34.70 -15.06 13.82
N VAL A 170 -34.22 -16.05 13.08
CA VAL A 170 -34.62 -16.21 11.67
C VAL A 170 -35.81 -17.14 11.56
N SER A 171 -36.96 -16.55 11.28
CA SER A 171 -38.17 -17.27 10.91
C SER A 171 -38.00 -17.88 9.51
N ILE A 172 -38.06 -19.22 9.40
CA ILE A 172 -37.82 -19.99 8.16
C ILE A 172 -38.80 -19.60 7.02
N ASN A 173 -39.88 -18.86 7.32
CA ASN A 173 -40.81 -18.37 6.29
C ASN A 173 -40.51 -16.94 5.77
N SER A 174 -39.53 -16.24 6.32
CA SER A 174 -39.17 -14.89 5.86
C SER A 174 -38.22 -14.87 4.65
N PHE A 175 -37.57 -16.01 4.34
CA PHE A 175 -36.76 -16.17 3.14
C PHE A 175 -37.60 -16.45 1.88
N ALA A 176 -38.87 -16.85 2.03
CA ALA A 176 -39.80 -17.06 0.92
C ALA A 176 -40.73 -15.86 0.65
N GLU A 177 -40.97 -14.98 1.62
CA GLU A 177 -41.90 -13.84 1.46
C GLU A 177 -41.28 -12.46 1.28
N THR A 178 -39.97 -12.28 1.49
CA THR A 178 -39.27 -11.08 0.98
C THR A 178 -38.89 -11.20 -0.50
N SER A 179 -39.08 -12.38 -1.11
CA SER A 179 -38.78 -12.66 -2.51
C SER A 179 -39.86 -12.22 -3.52
N LYS A 180 -40.94 -11.52 -3.13
CA LYS A 180 -41.98 -11.06 -4.07
C LYS A 180 -42.47 -9.62 -3.88
N LYS A 181 -41.61 -8.72 -3.41
CA LYS A 181 -41.52 -7.41 -4.08
C LYS A 181 -40.30 -7.41 -4.97
N SER A 182 -40.25 -8.38 -5.87
CA SER A 182 -39.39 -8.35 -7.03
C SER A 182 -39.75 -7.07 -7.79
N LEU A 183 -38.94 -6.02 -7.64
CA LEU A 183 -38.83 -4.99 -8.65
C LEU A 183 -38.76 -5.73 -9.98
N THR A 184 -39.57 -5.29 -10.94
CA THR A 184 -39.64 -5.94 -12.23
C THR A 184 -38.22 -6.06 -12.82
N SER A 185 -37.96 -7.10 -13.61
CA SER A 185 -36.63 -7.30 -14.25
C SER A 185 -36.14 -6.04 -14.99
N GLU A 186 -37.07 -5.20 -15.43
CA GLU A 186 -36.81 -3.91 -16.07
C GLU A 186 -36.39 -2.82 -15.07
N GLU A 187 -37.05 -2.68 -13.92
CA GLU A 187 -36.66 -1.70 -12.89
C GLU A 187 -35.29 -1.98 -12.27
N LEU A 188 -34.91 -3.27 -12.12
CA LEU A 188 -33.57 -3.65 -11.66
C LEU A 188 -32.48 -3.28 -12.68
N LYS A 189 -32.76 -3.45 -13.98
CA LYS A 189 -31.85 -3.06 -15.06
C LYS A 189 -31.70 -1.54 -15.14
N MET A 190 -32.80 -0.80 -15.03
CA MET A 190 -32.78 0.67 -15.02
C MET A 190 -31.98 1.21 -13.83
N LYS A 191 -32.16 0.65 -12.63
CA LYS A 191 -31.40 1.09 -11.44
C LYS A 191 -29.92 0.70 -11.52
N ALA A 192 -29.60 -0.46 -12.10
CA ALA A 192 -28.23 -0.85 -12.36
C ALA A 192 -27.55 0.05 -13.41
N GLU A 193 -28.30 0.47 -14.44
CA GLU A 193 -27.83 1.38 -15.48
C GLU A 193 -27.64 2.80 -14.93
N GLU A 194 -28.57 3.30 -14.11
CA GLU A 194 -28.46 4.58 -13.41
C GLU A 194 -27.25 4.63 -12.47
N LEU A 195 -26.99 3.56 -11.70
CA LEU A 195 -25.81 3.45 -10.85
C LEU A 195 -24.50 3.44 -11.67
N ARG A 196 -24.50 2.79 -12.84
CA ARG A 196 -23.36 2.78 -13.77
C ARG A 196 -23.13 4.16 -14.40
N GLU A 197 -24.19 4.84 -14.81
CA GLU A 197 -24.10 6.20 -15.37
C GLU A 197 -23.62 7.20 -14.31
N ARG A 198 -24.14 7.09 -13.08
CA ARG A 198 -23.68 7.90 -11.94
C ARG A 198 -22.21 7.66 -11.62
N ALA A 199 -21.75 6.41 -11.70
CA ALA A 199 -20.33 6.08 -11.54
C ALA A 199 -19.46 6.67 -12.66
N ARG A 200 -19.90 6.61 -13.92
CA ARG A 200 -19.20 7.25 -15.06
C ARG A 200 -19.14 8.77 -14.89
N LYS A 201 -20.26 9.40 -14.58
CA LYS A 201 -20.35 10.86 -14.37
C LYS A 201 -19.47 11.33 -13.21
N LYS A 202 -19.39 10.54 -12.13
CA LYS A 202 -18.48 10.82 -11.01
C LYS A 202 -17.02 10.70 -11.43
N LYS A 203 -16.66 9.66 -12.18
CA LYS A 203 -15.30 9.47 -12.72
C LYS A 203 -14.89 10.61 -13.66
N ASP A 204 -15.77 11.02 -14.57
CA ASP A 204 -15.51 12.12 -15.51
C ASP A 204 -15.36 13.47 -14.78
N GLU A 205 -16.14 13.69 -13.72
CA GLU A 205 -16.03 14.91 -12.90
C GLU A 205 -14.74 14.95 -12.06
N GLU A 206 -14.34 13.80 -11.49
CA GLU A 206 -13.07 13.64 -10.79
C GLU A 206 -11.87 13.82 -11.73
N GLU A 207 -11.91 13.24 -12.93
CA GLU A 207 -10.88 13.41 -13.95
C GLU A 207 -10.75 14.87 -14.39
N ARG A 208 -11.89 15.55 -14.65
CA ARG A 208 -11.93 16.98 -14.97
C ARG A 208 -11.42 17.85 -13.81
N LYS A 209 -11.57 17.42 -12.56
CA LYS A 209 -11.01 18.12 -11.39
C LYS A 209 -9.50 17.93 -11.32
N MET A 210 -9.02 16.70 -11.50
CA MET A 210 -7.59 16.37 -11.52
C MET A 210 -6.86 17.10 -12.66
N GLU A 211 -7.46 17.23 -13.84
CA GLU A 211 -6.88 17.98 -14.96
C GLU A 211 -6.72 19.47 -14.61
N ARG A 212 -7.75 20.10 -14.00
CA ARG A 212 -7.65 21.48 -13.52
C ARG A 212 -6.60 21.65 -12.43
N GLU A 213 -6.41 20.66 -11.57
CA GLU A 213 -5.36 20.69 -10.54
C GLU A 213 -3.96 20.60 -11.15
N ARG A 214 -3.74 19.73 -12.14
CA ARG A 214 -2.48 19.68 -12.90
C ARG A 214 -2.20 20.98 -13.66
N GLU A 215 -3.22 21.54 -14.32
CA GLU A 215 -3.13 22.84 -15.02
C GLU A 215 -2.72 23.96 -14.03
N LYS A 216 -3.38 24.02 -12.86
CA LYS A 216 -3.05 24.98 -11.79
C LYS A 216 -1.64 24.76 -11.25
N GLU A 217 -1.22 23.52 -11.09
CA GLU A 217 0.11 23.19 -10.62
C GLU A 217 1.19 23.62 -11.61
N ARG A 218 1.01 23.37 -12.91
CA ARG A 218 1.90 23.88 -13.96
C ARG A 218 2.03 25.40 -13.90
N ILE A 219 0.92 26.11 -13.73
CA ILE A 219 0.92 27.59 -13.62
C ILE A 219 1.62 28.05 -12.35
N ARG A 220 1.36 27.39 -11.21
CA ARG A 220 1.98 27.71 -9.92
C ARG A 220 3.49 27.50 -9.99
N VAL A 221 3.95 26.35 -10.47
CA VAL A 221 5.39 26.04 -10.65
C VAL A 221 6.03 27.04 -11.60
N GLY A 222 5.38 27.38 -12.73
CA GLY A 222 5.87 28.40 -13.64
C GLY A 222 6.00 29.79 -12.99
N LYS A 223 5.03 30.19 -12.17
CA LYS A 223 5.06 31.46 -11.43
C LYS A 223 6.12 31.46 -10.33
N GLU A 224 6.29 30.36 -9.62
CA GLU A 224 7.33 30.18 -8.59
C GLU A 224 8.73 30.24 -9.21
N LEU A 225 8.95 29.60 -10.36
CA LEU A 225 10.22 29.66 -11.08
C LEU A 225 10.56 31.09 -11.52
N LEU A 226 9.58 31.83 -12.06
CA LEU A 226 9.76 33.24 -12.43
C LEU A 226 10.00 34.14 -11.21
N ALA A 227 9.32 33.87 -10.09
CA ALA A 227 9.51 34.61 -8.84
C ALA A 227 10.91 34.35 -8.24
N ALA A 228 11.36 33.10 -8.22
CA ALA A 228 12.69 32.72 -7.78
C ALA A 228 13.77 33.41 -8.61
N LYS A 229 13.63 33.41 -9.94
CA LYS A 229 14.56 34.12 -10.84
C LYS A 229 14.64 35.62 -10.54
N ARG A 230 13.50 36.29 -10.31
CA ARG A 230 13.50 37.72 -9.93
C ARG A 230 14.20 37.96 -8.58
N MET A 231 13.97 37.10 -7.60
CA MET A 231 14.63 37.22 -6.30
C MET A 231 16.14 37.02 -6.41
N GLU A 232 16.60 36.09 -7.24
CA GLU A 232 18.02 35.88 -7.52
C GLU A 232 18.66 37.11 -8.19
N GLU A 233 18.05 37.63 -9.25
CA GLU A 233 18.50 38.85 -9.94
C GLU A 233 18.56 40.07 -9.00
N ASP A 234 17.57 40.25 -8.13
CA ASP A 234 17.55 41.34 -7.16
C ASP A 234 18.63 41.17 -6.07
N ASN A 235 18.90 39.94 -5.64
CA ASN A 235 19.97 39.65 -4.70
C ASN A 235 21.35 39.89 -5.33
N GLU A 236 21.56 39.50 -6.59
CA GLU A 236 22.77 39.81 -7.34
C GLU A 236 22.99 41.31 -7.50
N ARG A 237 21.93 42.05 -7.86
CA ARG A 237 21.97 43.51 -7.96
C ARG A 237 22.32 44.16 -6.62
N LYS A 238 21.74 43.68 -5.53
CA LYS A 238 22.06 44.16 -4.17
C LYS A 238 23.54 43.93 -3.85
N ARG A 239 24.05 42.71 -4.08
CA ARG A 239 25.48 42.38 -3.87
C ARG A 239 26.40 43.30 -4.68
N LEU A 240 26.07 43.56 -5.95
CA LEU A 240 26.85 44.45 -6.79
C LEU A 240 26.84 45.91 -6.30
N ILE A 241 25.68 46.39 -5.84
CA ILE A 241 25.55 47.74 -5.27
C ILE A 241 26.36 47.85 -3.97
N GLU A 242 26.30 46.84 -3.11
CA GLU A 242 27.06 46.79 -1.85
C GLU A 242 28.56 46.75 -2.13
N LEU A 243 29.03 45.94 -3.09
CA LEU A 243 30.42 45.89 -3.50
C LEU A 243 30.91 47.27 -3.99
N ARG A 244 30.14 47.92 -4.87
CA ARG A 244 30.49 49.27 -5.35
C ARG A 244 30.49 50.33 -4.24
N LYS A 245 29.61 50.19 -3.24
CA LYS A 245 29.62 51.08 -2.07
C LYS A 245 30.85 50.84 -1.21
N ALA A 246 31.20 49.58 -0.95
CA ALA A 246 32.37 49.21 -0.18
C ALA A 246 33.66 49.70 -0.84
N GLU A 247 33.81 49.51 -2.16
CA GLU A 247 34.96 50.01 -2.93
C GLU A 247 35.08 51.55 -2.85
N LYS A 248 33.96 52.27 -3.03
CA LYS A 248 33.94 53.73 -2.89
C LYS A 248 34.27 54.19 -1.47
N GLU A 249 33.84 53.48 -0.44
CA GLU A 249 34.20 53.79 0.93
C GLU A 249 35.66 53.49 1.23
N GLU A 250 36.19 52.38 0.72
CA GLU A 250 37.61 52.03 0.87
C GLU A 250 38.50 53.06 0.17
N GLU A 251 38.14 53.48 -1.05
CA GLU A 251 38.83 54.55 -1.76
C GLU A 251 38.78 55.87 -0.98
N LYS A 252 37.63 56.23 -0.41
CA LYS A 252 37.50 57.42 0.45
C LYS A 252 38.40 57.31 1.69
N ARG A 253 38.39 56.16 2.37
CA ARG A 253 39.26 55.91 3.54
C ARG A 253 40.74 55.99 3.17
N ALA A 254 41.14 55.46 2.00
CA ALA A 254 42.51 55.56 1.51
C ALA A 254 42.91 57.00 1.18
N ARG A 255 42.04 57.76 0.50
CA ARG A 255 42.25 59.19 0.21
C ARG A 255 42.36 60.01 1.48
N GLU A 256 41.55 59.73 2.49
CA GLU A 256 41.61 60.41 3.79
C GLU A 256 42.89 60.10 4.55
N LYS A 257 43.36 58.84 4.55
CA LYS A 257 44.66 58.47 5.11
C LYS A 257 45.83 59.20 4.45
N ILE A 258 45.81 59.35 3.12
CA ILE A 258 46.85 60.11 2.40
C ILE A 258 46.78 61.59 2.78
N ARG A 259 45.57 62.17 2.86
CA ARG A 259 45.38 63.56 3.29
C ARG A 259 45.95 63.81 4.68
N GLN A 260 45.67 62.93 5.65
CA GLN A 260 46.20 63.05 7.01
C GLN A 260 47.73 63.01 7.03
N ARG A 261 48.37 62.07 6.31
CA ARG A 261 49.84 62.02 6.21
C ARG A 261 50.43 63.29 5.61
N LEU A 262 49.82 63.83 4.55
CA LEU A 262 50.28 65.09 3.95
C LEU A 262 50.16 66.26 4.91
N GLU A 263 49.13 66.27 5.76
CA GLU A 263 48.94 67.31 6.78
C GLU A 263 49.96 67.18 7.91
N GLU A 264 50.25 65.96 8.37
CA GLU A 264 51.34 65.66 9.31
C GLU A 264 52.70 66.11 8.75
N ASP A 265 53.04 65.73 7.51
CA ASP A 265 54.27 66.14 6.83
C ASP A 265 54.35 67.66 6.67
N LYS A 266 53.22 68.31 6.35
CA LYS A 266 53.13 69.77 6.26
C LYS A 266 53.43 70.42 7.62
N VAL A 267 52.91 69.89 8.72
CA VAL A 267 53.19 70.39 10.07
C VAL A 267 54.66 70.20 10.41
N LEU A 268 55.23 69.02 10.15
CA LEU A 268 56.66 68.74 10.38
C LEU A 268 57.59 69.69 9.62
N TYR A 269 57.27 70.01 8.36
CA TYR A 269 58.07 70.95 7.56
C TYR A 269 57.95 72.42 8.02
N THR A 270 56.88 72.76 8.74
CA THR A 270 56.69 74.12 9.28
C THR A 270 57.33 74.35 10.65
N ILE A 271 57.91 73.33 11.29
CA ILE A 271 58.65 73.51 12.55
C ILE A 271 60.00 74.18 12.20
N PRO A 272 60.28 75.41 12.67
CA PRO A 272 61.52 76.10 12.37
C PRO A 272 62.72 75.32 12.95
N TYR A 273 63.78 75.16 12.16
CA TYR A 273 65.03 74.55 12.63
C TYR A 273 65.56 75.31 13.85
N PRO A 274 65.95 74.61 14.93
CA PRO A 274 66.49 75.26 16.12
C PRO A 274 67.80 75.99 15.77
N THR A 275 67.85 77.28 16.08
CA THR A 275 69.02 78.17 15.92
C THR A 275 70.12 77.85 16.90
#